data_AF-A0A6V8R7P5-F1
#
_entry.id   AF-A0A6V8R7P5-F1
#
_cell.length_a   1.000
_cell.length_b   1.000
_cell.length_c   1.000
_cell.angle_alpha   90.00
_cell.angle_beta   90.00
_cell.angle_gamma   90.00
#
_symmetry.space_group_name_H-M   'P 1'
#
loop_
_entity.id
_entity.type
_entity.pdbx_description
1 polymer ?
#
loop_
_entity_poly.entity_id
_entity_poly.type
_entity_poly.pdbx_seq_one_letter_code
_entity_poly.pdbx_strand_id
1 'polypeptide(L)'
;MASKVHWAQVSHLALAEKGVSENEYDVKDVDLFAADNFNPEYLKVNPNGTMPSITSPSLDKNIIESVDVVRWIDGLKGERPLVPLDAAAKSRAQAIIDLVHSYDDRTDTDYLVNRQSRLIKEKEVNPDHPFYGPKILDNGSLAKVYTEPIGEEHKQFYKETDEALKIWARELERLDSLLVLPYAVGDSVTQADIHVTTWLAHAMWGAGSDTTQIHNFDTLETLIQKSAPDFKFGKKTREWWANIAATDSFKKVLPQLH
;
A
#
# COMPACT_ATOMS: atom_id res chain seq x y z
N MET A 1 12.42 13.11 -4.92
CA MET A 1 11.34 13.24 -3.91
C MET A 1 11.02 11.84 -3.44
N ALA A 2 11.13 11.60 -2.14
CA ALA A 2 11.11 10.25 -1.57
C ALA A 2 9.82 9.51 -1.95
N SER A 3 9.95 8.39 -2.68
CA SER A 3 8.89 7.39 -2.76
C SER A 3 8.78 6.75 -1.37
N LYS A 4 8.10 7.44 -0.44
CA LYS A 4 7.70 6.79 0.80
C LYS A 4 6.78 5.64 0.40
N VAL A 5 7.25 4.42 0.65
CA VAL A 5 6.51 3.20 0.32
C VAL A 5 5.14 3.29 0.96
N HIS A 6 4.11 3.11 0.16
CA HIS A 6 2.75 3.34 0.59
C HIS A 6 2.41 2.39 1.74
N TRP A 7 2.64 1.09 1.56
CA TRP A 7 2.43 0.11 2.64
C TRP A 7 3.27 0.34 3.90
N ALA A 8 4.41 1.06 3.84
CA ALA A 8 5.12 1.44 5.06
C ALA A 8 4.32 2.43 5.93
N GLN A 9 3.45 3.26 5.32
CA GLN A 9 2.59 4.21 6.04
C GLN A 9 1.58 3.52 6.94
N VAL A 10 1.20 2.27 6.67
CA VAL A 10 0.34 1.47 7.56
C VAL A 10 0.92 1.40 8.98
N SER A 11 2.24 1.20 9.10
CA SER A 11 2.91 1.13 10.39
C SER A 11 2.87 2.48 11.11
N HIS A 12 3.18 3.55 10.38
CA HIS A 12 3.23 4.90 10.94
C HIS A 12 1.85 5.41 11.36
N LEU A 13 0.80 5.17 10.56
CA LEU A 13 -0.58 5.48 10.91
C LEU A 13 -1.02 4.73 12.16
N ALA A 14 -0.74 3.42 12.24
CA ALA A 14 -1.05 2.63 13.42
C ALA A 14 -0.32 3.14 14.68
N LEU A 15 0.99 3.42 14.60
CA LEU A 15 1.77 3.98 15.72
C LEU A 15 1.19 5.33 16.18
N ALA A 16 0.84 6.21 15.23
CA ALA A 16 0.24 7.51 15.52
C ALA A 16 -1.14 7.39 16.18
N GLU A 17 -2.02 6.53 15.66
CA GLU A 17 -3.34 6.27 16.25
C GLU A 17 -3.27 5.67 17.66
N LYS A 18 -2.28 4.80 17.90
CA LYS A 18 -2.05 4.20 19.22
C LYS A 18 -1.30 5.13 20.18
N GLY A 19 -0.93 6.35 19.74
CA GLY A 19 -0.19 7.31 20.55
C GLY A 19 1.19 6.80 20.97
N VAL A 20 1.82 5.95 20.13
CA VAL A 20 3.21 5.54 20.32
C VAL A 20 4.11 6.71 19.95
N SER A 21 4.91 7.15 20.92
CA SER A 21 5.82 8.27 20.76
C SER A 21 7.03 7.85 19.93
N GLU A 22 7.58 8.78 19.16
CA GLU A 22 8.72 8.55 18.27
C GLU A 22 10.01 8.18 19.01
N ASN A 23 10.07 8.37 20.33
CA ASN A 23 11.19 7.92 21.16
C ASN A 23 11.05 6.46 21.64
N GLU A 24 9.95 5.78 21.33
CA GLU A 24 9.70 4.38 21.72
C GLU A 24 10.03 3.38 20.60
N TYR A 25 10.37 3.86 19.40
CA TYR A 25 10.73 3.02 18.27
C TYR A 25 11.78 3.69 17.39
N ASP A 26 12.60 2.88 16.74
CA ASP A 26 13.53 3.34 15.72
C ASP A 26 12.93 3.12 14.32
N VAL A 27 13.08 4.10 13.44
CA VAL A 27 12.75 3.96 12.01
C VAL A 27 14.03 3.67 11.24
N LYS A 28 14.06 2.53 10.55
CA LYS A 28 15.13 2.20 9.59
C LYS A 28 14.59 2.38 8.18
N ASP A 29 15.04 3.45 7.53
CA ASP A 29 14.66 3.72 6.15
C ASP A 29 15.28 2.69 5.19
N VAL A 30 14.46 2.20 4.25
CA VAL A 30 14.86 1.32 3.16
C VAL A 30 14.55 2.03 1.86
N ASP A 31 15.57 2.37 1.09
CA ASP A 31 15.41 3.07 -0.18
C ASP A 31 14.94 2.10 -1.26
N LEU A 32 13.64 2.11 -1.56
CA LEU A 32 13.07 1.26 -2.61
C LEU A 32 13.48 1.69 -4.01
N PHE A 33 13.80 2.96 -4.23
CA PHE A 33 14.27 3.44 -5.52
C PHE A 33 15.68 2.89 -5.81
N ALA A 34 16.53 2.82 -4.78
CA ALA A 34 17.80 2.08 -4.83
C ALA A 34 17.64 0.55 -4.69
N ALA A 35 16.40 0.08 -4.52
CA ALA A 35 16.03 -1.32 -4.32
C ALA A 35 16.72 -1.99 -3.12
N ASP A 36 16.92 -1.25 -2.02
CA ASP A 36 17.55 -1.73 -0.79
C ASP A 36 16.74 -2.81 -0.07
N ASN A 37 15.45 -2.93 -0.36
CA ASN A 37 14.61 -4.05 0.07
C ASN A 37 15.08 -5.41 -0.52
N PHE A 38 15.99 -5.41 -1.48
CA PHE A 38 16.62 -6.62 -2.02
C PHE A 38 18.03 -6.87 -1.48
N ASN A 39 18.53 -6.00 -0.60
CA ASN A 39 19.80 -6.19 0.07
C ASN A 39 19.76 -7.50 0.90
N PRO A 40 20.78 -8.37 0.82
CA PRO A 40 20.84 -9.59 1.62
C PRO A 40 20.58 -9.38 3.12
N GLU A 41 21.05 -8.27 3.71
CA GLU A 41 20.82 -7.97 5.12
C GLU A 41 19.35 -7.64 5.42
N TYR A 42 18.66 -6.96 4.49
CA TYR A 42 17.22 -6.72 4.62
C TYR A 42 16.41 -7.99 4.37
N LEU A 43 16.83 -8.85 3.43
CA LEU A 43 16.16 -10.12 3.16
C LEU A 43 16.22 -11.10 4.36
N LYS A 44 17.18 -10.94 5.27
CA LYS A 44 17.15 -11.63 6.58
C LYS A 44 16.02 -11.13 7.49
N VAL A 45 15.63 -9.86 7.34
CA VAL A 45 14.49 -9.28 8.07
C VAL A 45 13.17 -9.72 7.44
N ASN A 46 13.04 -9.51 6.13
CA ASN A 46 11.87 -9.90 5.35
C ASN A 46 12.30 -10.62 4.05
N PRO A 47 12.20 -11.96 4.01
CA PRO A 47 12.58 -12.75 2.83
C PRO A 47 11.76 -12.46 1.57
N ASN A 48 10.58 -11.84 1.71
CA ASN A 48 9.76 -11.43 0.57
C ASN A 48 10.30 -10.17 -0.10
N GLY A 49 11.25 -9.46 0.53
CA GLY A 49 11.78 -8.18 0.02
C GLY A 49 10.69 -7.11 -0.11
N THR A 50 9.71 -7.11 0.80
CA THR A 50 8.58 -6.16 0.85
C THR A 50 8.64 -5.31 2.12
N MET A 51 7.80 -4.29 2.20
CA MET A 51 7.64 -3.42 3.38
C MET A 51 6.15 -3.36 3.73
N PRO A 52 5.76 -3.10 5.00
CA PRO A 52 6.61 -2.84 6.16
C PRO A 52 7.20 -4.11 6.81
N SER A 53 8.09 -3.92 7.78
CA SER A 53 8.52 -5.00 8.68
C SER A 53 8.83 -4.47 10.08
N ILE A 54 8.53 -5.26 11.11
CA ILE A 54 8.82 -4.96 12.51
C ILE A 54 9.78 -5.99 13.08
N THR A 55 10.83 -5.49 13.72
CA THR A 55 11.74 -6.26 14.58
C THR A 55 11.60 -5.75 16.02
N SER A 56 11.58 -6.65 17.00
CA SER A 56 11.59 -6.28 18.42
C SER A 56 12.30 -7.36 19.23
N PRO A 57 13.03 -7.01 20.31
CA PRO A 57 13.53 -8.00 21.26
C PRO A 57 12.43 -8.88 21.88
N SER A 58 11.19 -8.40 21.89
CA SER A 58 10.02 -9.16 22.40
C SER A 58 9.39 -10.10 21.36
N LEU A 59 9.91 -10.14 20.13
CA LEU A 59 9.37 -10.96 19.05
C LEU A 59 10.28 -12.15 18.77
N ASP A 60 9.71 -13.36 18.75
CA ASP A 60 10.42 -14.57 18.33
C ASP A 60 10.73 -14.56 16.83
N LYS A 61 9.89 -13.88 16.05
CA LYS A 61 10.01 -13.72 14.59
C LYS A 61 9.63 -12.31 14.20
N ASN A 62 10.32 -11.77 13.18
CA ASN A 62 9.96 -10.50 12.59
C ASN A 62 8.54 -10.58 12.01
N ILE A 63 7.80 -9.48 12.13
CA ILE A 63 6.47 -9.35 11.52
C ILE A 63 6.66 -8.66 10.18
N ILE A 64 6.20 -9.29 9.11
CA ILE A 64 6.48 -8.85 7.72
C ILE A 64 5.22 -8.59 6.89
N GLU A 65 4.05 -8.89 7.45
CA GLU A 65 2.75 -8.65 6.83
C GLU A 65 2.12 -7.39 7.43
N SER A 66 1.67 -6.46 6.60
CA SER A 66 1.14 -5.15 7.06
C SER A 66 -0.04 -5.30 8.01
N VAL A 67 -0.91 -6.29 7.79
CA VAL A 67 -2.06 -6.58 8.65
C VAL A 67 -1.60 -7.01 10.04
N ASP A 68 -0.61 -7.91 10.12
CA ASP A 68 -0.08 -8.39 11.40
C ASP A 68 0.75 -7.32 12.10
N VAL A 69 1.41 -6.44 11.35
CA VAL A 69 2.06 -5.24 11.87
C VAL A 69 1.06 -4.36 12.62
N VAL A 70 -0.08 -4.03 12.00
CA VAL A 70 -1.12 -3.21 12.66
C VAL A 70 -1.65 -3.90 13.91
N ARG A 71 -1.92 -5.20 13.84
CA ARG A 71 -2.45 -5.97 14.98
C ARG A 71 -1.46 -6.06 16.13
N TRP A 72 -0.16 -6.16 15.86
CA TRP A 72 0.86 -6.13 16.89
C TRP A 72 0.98 -4.75 17.53
N ILE A 73 0.98 -3.68 16.73
CA ILE A 73 0.96 -2.30 17.22
C ILE A 73 -0.28 -2.04 18.09
N ASP A 74 -1.44 -2.57 17.68
CA ASP A 74 -2.69 -2.43 18.43
C ASP A 74 -2.59 -2.98 19.86
N GLY A 75 -1.79 -4.03 20.05
CA GLY A 75 -1.52 -4.67 21.34
C GLY A 75 -0.52 -3.94 22.25
N LEU A 76 0.17 -2.90 21.78
CA LEU A 76 1.22 -2.24 22.56
C LEU A 76 0.68 -1.38 23.70
N LYS A 77 -0.25 -0.47 23.40
CA LYS A 77 -0.86 0.47 24.36
C LYS A 77 -2.06 1.18 23.74
N GLY A 78 -2.68 2.12 24.47
CA GLY A 78 -3.78 2.95 23.97
C GLY A 78 -5.15 2.35 24.29
N GLU A 79 -6.13 3.22 24.54
CA GLU A 79 -7.44 2.83 25.06
C GLU A 79 -8.39 2.29 23.98
N ARG A 80 -8.20 2.72 22.73
CA ARG A 80 -9.07 2.33 21.61
C ARG A 80 -8.40 1.23 20.77
N PRO A 81 -9.06 0.07 20.58
CA PRO A 81 -8.52 -0.98 19.74
C PRO A 81 -8.71 -0.65 18.26
N LEU A 82 -7.67 -0.87 17.45
CA LEU A 82 -7.72 -0.80 16.00
C LEU A 82 -8.39 -2.04 15.41
N VAL A 83 -8.29 -3.20 16.07
CA VAL A 83 -9.09 -4.38 15.73
C VAL A 83 -10.44 -4.26 16.43
N PRO A 84 -11.57 -4.20 15.70
CA PRO A 84 -12.89 -4.10 16.34
C PRO A 84 -13.17 -5.27 17.29
N LEU A 85 -13.78 -4.97 18.44
CA LEU A 85 -14.21 -5.98 19.41
C LEU A 85 -15.53 -6.64 18.99
N ASP A 86 -16.44 -5.88 18.39
CA ASP A 86 -17.69 -6.40 17.84
C ASP A 86 -17.43 -7.33 16.65
N ALA A 87 -18.08 -8.49 16.65
CA ALA A 87 -17.85 -9.52 15.64
C ALA A 87 -18.25 -9.07 14.22
N ALA A 88 -19.34 -8.30 14.09
CA ALA A 88 -19.81 -7.82 12.80
C ALA A 88 -18.89 -6.73 12.25
N ALA A 89 -18.48 -5.78 13.09
CA ALA A 89 -17.49 -4.77 12.74
C ALA A 89 -16.14 -5.39 12.37
N LYS A 90 -15.70 -6.41 13.11
CA LYS A 90 -14.44 -7.14 12.83
C LYS A 90 -14.48 -7.87 11.50
N SER A 91 -15.57 -8.58 11.21
CA SER A 91 -15.77 -9.29 9.94
C SER A 91 -15.79 -8.32 8.75
N ARG A 92 -16.49 -7.19 8.91
CA ARG A 92 -16.53 -6.12 7.91
C ARG A 92 -15.16 -5.47 7.69
N ALA A 93 -14.44 -5.19 8.76
CA ALA A 93 -13.09 -4.63 8.68
C ALA A 93 -12.16 -5.58 7.93
N GLN A 94 -12.27 -6.89 8.18
CA GLN A 94 -11.50 -7.89 7.43
C GLN A 94 -11.89 -7.91 5.95
N ALA A 95 -13.18 -7.86 5.61
CA ALA A 95 -13.61 -7.82 4.21
C ALA A 95 -13.09 -6.59 3.45
N ILE A 96 -12.97 -5.44 4.13
CA ILE A 96 -12.36 -4.23 3.57
C ILE A 96 -10.84 -4.42 3.38
N ILE A 97 -10.15 -5.01 4.35
CA ILE A 97 -8.73 -5.32 4.26
C ILE A 97 -8.47 -6.29 3.10
N ASP A 98 -9.22 -7.40 3.01
CA ASP A 98 -9.08 -8.39 1.95
C ASP A 98 -9.30 -7.75 0.56
N LEU A 99 -10.22 -6.79 0.45
CA LEU A 99 -10.45 -6.03 -0.78
C LEU A 99 -9.21 -5.23 -1.18
N VAL A 100 -8.65 -4.42 -0.29
CA VAL A 100 -7.50 -3.55 -0.64
C VAL A 100 -6.18 -4.30 -0.80
N HIS A 101 -6.10 -5.52 -0.28
CA HIS A 101 -4.96 -6.42 -0.48
C HIS A 101 -5.12 -7.38 -1.68
N SER A 102 -6.28 -7.38 -2.35
CA SER A 102 -6.54 -8.27 -3.49
C SER A 102 -5.82 -7.84 -4.78
N TYR A 103 -5.35 -6.60 -4.84
CA TYR A 103 -4.75 -6.01 -6.03
C TYR A 103 -3.70 -4.95 -5.65
N ASP A 104 -2.44 -5.22 -5.93
CA ASP A 104 -1.35 -4.26 -5.82
C ASP A 104 -0.48 -4.40 -7.06
N ASP A 105 -0.35 -3.33 -7.85
CA ASP A 105 0.76 -3.15 -8.81
C ASP A 105 0.59 -1.83 -9.58
N ARG A 106 1.46 -0.85 -9.30
CA ARG A 106 1.88 0.17 -10.28
C ARG A 106 3.33 0.54 -10.06
N THR A 107 4.06 0.73 -11.14
CA THR A 107 5.49 1.07 -11.12
C THR A 107 5.83 2.04 -12.24
N ASP A 108 6.84 2.88 -12.01
CA ASP A 108 7.44 3.79 -12.98
C ASP A 108 8.70 3.16 -13.62
N THR A 109 9.07 3.59 -14.84
CA THR A 109 10.15 3.00 -15.65
C THR A 109 11.50 3.02 -14.93
N ASP A 110 11.90 4.18 -14.38
CA ASP A 110 13.19 4.34 -13.71
C ASP A 110 13.29 3.43 -12.47
N TYR A 111 12.18 3.30 -11.74
CA TYR A 111 12.07 2.39 -10.61
C TYR A 111 12.29 0.94 -11.03
N LEU A 112 11.67 0.49 -12.12
CA LEU A 112 11.83 -0.87 -12.64
C LEU A 112 13.25 -1.16 -13.10
N VAL A 113 13.90 -0.22 -13.80
CA VAL A 113 15.26 -0.37 -14.33
C VAL A 113 16.29 -0.43 -13.20
N ASN A 114 16.17 0.45 -12.20
CA ASN A 114 17.07 0.45 -11.04
C ASN A 114 16.95 -0.86 -10.25
N ARG A 115 15.73 -1.35 -10.05
CA ARG A 115 15.47 -2.65 -9.43
C ARG A 115 16.08 -3.80 -10.22
N GLN A 116 15.93 -3.80 -11.53
CA GLN A 116 16.51 -4.84 -12.40
C GLN A 116 18.03 -4.88 -12.24
N SER A 117 18.67 -3.70 -12.27
CA SER A 117 20.12 -3.55 -12.12
C SER A 117 20.60 -4.05 -10.77
N ARG A 118 19.89 -3.71 -9.68
CA ARG A 118 20.17 -4.19 -8.34
C ARG A 118 20.07 -5.71 -8.25
N LEU A 119 18.98 -6.29 -8.75
CA LEU A 119 18.74 -7.74 -8.70
C LEU A 119 19.82 -8.54 -9.43
N ILE A 120 20.25 -8.10 -10.61
CA ILE A 120 21.33 -8.75 -11.38
C ILE A 120 22.64 -8.72 -10.58
N LYS A 121 23.03 -7.54 -10.06
CA LYS A 121 24.25 -7.37 -9.26
C LYS A 121 24.24 -8.27 -8.01
N GLU A 122 23.13 -8.32 -7.29
CA GLU A 122 23.03 -9.16 -6.08
C GLU A 122 23.04 -10.66 -6.42
N LYS A 123 22.49 -11.07 -7.57
CA LYS A 123 22.58 -12.46 -8.06
C LYS A 123 24.00 -12.85 -8.41
N GLU A 124 24.79 -11.96 -9.02
CA GLU A 124 26.19 -12.22 -9.33
C GLU A 124 27.02 -12.47 -8.07
N VAL A 125 26.76 -11.71 -7.01
CA VAL A 125 27.43 -11.85 -5.71
C VAL A 125 26.88 -13.05 -4.92
N ASN A 126 25.59 -13.34 -5.03
CA ASN A 126 24.88 -14.38 -4.29
C ASN A 126 24.18 -15.38 -5.24
N PRO A 127 24.93 -16.19 -6.01
CA PRO A 127 24.40 -16.99 -7.11
C PRO A 127 23.40 -18.06 -6.65
N ASP A 128 23.46 -18.52 -5.40
CA ASP A 128 22.57 -19.57 -4.89
C ASP A 128 21.39 -19.03 -4.08
N HIS A 129 21.29 -17.71 -3.88
CA HIS A 129 20.21 -17.14 -3.09
C HIS A 129 18.86 -17.29 -3.83
N PRO A 130 17.82 -17.86 -3.18
CA PRO A 130 16.59 -18.29 -3.86
C PRO A 130 15.71 -17.12 -4.32
N PHE A 131 15.87 -15.93 -3.73
CA PHE A 131 15.08 -14.75 -4.06
C PHE A 131 15.39 -14.19 -5.46
N TYR A 132 16.67 -14.10 -5.84
CA TYR A 132 17.06 -13.25 -6.97
C TYR A 132 16.66 -13.83 -8.32
N GLY A 133 16.74 -15.15 -8.52
CA GLY A 133 16.41 -15.76 -9.81
C GLY A 133 14.95 -15.49 -10.24
N PRO A 134 13.95 -15.88 -9.42
CA PRO A 134 12.55 -15.57 -9.70
C PRO A 134 12.28 -14.07 -9.80
N LYS A 135 12.87 -13.25 -8.91
CA LYS A 135 12.59 -11.81 -8.91
C LYS A 135 13.16 -11.07 -10.11
N ILE A 136 14.30 -11.52 -10.67
CA ILE A 136 14.85 -11.02 -11.94
C ILE A 136 13.88 -11.26 -13.09
N LEU A 137 13.24 -12.42 -13.14
CA LEU A 137 12.27 -12.76 -14.19
C LEU A 137 11.00 -11.91 -14.05
N ASP A 138 10.49 -11.80 -12.84
CA ASP A 138 9.31 -11.01 -12.49
C ASP A 138 9.49 -9.52 -12.84
N ASN A 139 10.49 -8.86 -12.22
CA ASN A 139 10.76 -7.44 -12.46
C ASN A 139 11.19 -7.17 -13.92
N GLY A 140 11.94 -8.09 -14.53
CA GLY A 140 12.40 -7.96 -15.91
C GLY A 140 11.26 -8.03 -16.92
N SER A 141 10.25 -8.86 -16.68
CA SER A 141 9.07 -8.96 -17.55
C SER A 141 8.29 -7.65 -17.57
N LEU A 142 8.10 -7.02 -16.42
CA LEU A 142 7.44 -5.73 -16.33
C LEU A 142 8.32 -4.60 -16.89
N ALA A 143 9.62 -4.58 -16.60
CA ALA A 143 10.54 -3.58 -17.14
C ALA A 143 10.51 -3.51 -18.67
N LYS A 144 10.45 -4.67 -19.35
CA LYS A 144 10.36 -4.74 -20.82
C LYS A 144 9.16 -3.98 -21.38
N VAL A 145 7.99 -4.11 -20.77
CA VAL A 145 6.76 -3.39 -21.18
C VAL A 145 6.95 -1.87 -21.16
N TYR A 146 7.85 -1.36 -20.30
CA TYR A 146 8.11 0.07 -20.16
C TYR A 146 9.30 0.58 -20.97
N THR A 147 10.21 -0.30 -21.40
CA THR A 147 11.47 0.10 -22.05
C THR A 147 11.58 -0.31 -23.52
N GLU A 148 10.85 -1.33 -23.95
CA GLU A 148 10.94 -1.86 -25.31
C GLU A 148 9.92 -1.21 -26.26
N PRO A 149 10.14 -1.28 -27.59
CA PRO A 149 9.14 -0.85 -28.56
C PRO A 149 7.85 -1.67 -28.45
N ILE A 150 6.70 -1.03 -28.73
CA ILE A 150 5.37 -1.66 -28.67
C ILE A 150 5.32 -2.92 -29.54
N GLY A 151 5.01 -4.04 -28.90
CA GLY A 151 4.83 -5.37 -29.53
C GLY A 151 3.59 -6.10 -28.99
N GLU A 152 3.50 -7.41 -29.25
CA GLU A 152 2.35 -8.23 -28.79
C GLU A 152 2.23 -8.28 -27.26
N GLU A 153 3.35 -8.35 -26.54
CA GLU A 153 3.36 -8.30 -25.06
C GLU A 153 2.74 -7.00 -24.52
N HIS A 154 2.99 -5.87 -25.19
CA HIS A 154 2.42 -4.58 -24.81
C HIS A 154 0.91 -4.54 -25.06
N LYS A 155 0.44 -5.12 -26.18
CA LYS A 155 -1.00 -5.21 -26.46
C LYS A 155 -1.72 -6.06 -25.41
N GLN A 156 -1.11 -7.17 -25.00
CA GLN A 156 -1.64 -8.00 -23.93
C GLN A 156 -1.66 -7.23 -22.59
N PHE A 157 -0.57 -6.55 -22.24
CA PHE A 157 -0.52 -5.69 -21.05
C PHE A 157 -1.58 -4.59 -21.06
N TYR A 158 -1.82 -3.93 -22.20
CA TYR A 158 -2.87 -2.91 -22.32
C TYR A 158 -4.28 -3.51 -22.13
N LYS A 159 -4.52 -4.72 -22.64
CA LYS A 159 -5.79 -5.43 -22.42
C LYS A 159 -5.97 -5.79 -20.95
N GLU A 160 -4.91 -6.26 -20.29
CA GLU A 160 -4.93 -6.57 -18.85
C GLU A 160 -5.14 -5.32 -18.01
N THR A 161 -4.53 -4.20 -18.40
CA THR A 161 -4.74 -2.89 -17.76
C THR A 161 -6.19 -2.42 -17.93
N ASP A 162 -6.79 -2.59 -19.11
CA ASP A 162 -8.19 -2.25 -19.35
C ASP A 162 -9.14 -3.08 -18.46
N GLU A 163 -8.90 -4.39 -18.35
CA GLU A 163 -9.67 -5.25 -17.45
C GLU A 163 -9.43 -4.93 -15.97
N ALA A 164 -8.20 -4.58 -15.60
CA ALA A 164 -7.86 -4.13 -14.27
C ALA A 164 -8.64 -2.87 -13.89
N LEU A 165 -8.71 -1.86 -14.75
CA LEU A 165 -9.47 -0.64 -14.49
C LEU A 165 -10.97 -0.93 -14.29
N LYS A 166 -11.54 -1.90 -15.01
CA LYS A 166 -12.93 -2.37 -14.77
C LYS A 166 -13.08 -3.07 -13.42
N ILE A 167 -12.09 -3.85 -13.00
CA ILE A 167 -12.06 -4.46 -11.66
C ILE A 167 -12.01 -3.36 -10.60
N TRP A 168 -11.11 -2.38 -10.75
CA TRP A 168 -10.99 -1.24 -9.85
C TRP A 168 -12.30 -0.48 -9.67
N ALA A 169 -13.05 -0.24 -10.76
CA ALA A 169 -14.37 0.38 -10.67
C ALA A 169 -15.31 -0.40 -9.73
N ARG A 170 -15.39 -1.73 -9.91
CA ARG A 170 -16.24 -2.60 -9.08
C ARG A 170 -15.77 -2.69 -7.63
N GLU A 171 -14.47 -2.78 -7.39
CA GLU A 171 -13.94 -2.87 -6.01
C GLU A 171 -14.10 -1.53 -5.27
N LEU A 172 -14.01 -0.38 -5.94
CA LEU A 172 -14.28 0.92 -5.33
C LEU A 172 -15.78 1.13 -5.02
N GLU A 173 -16.69 0.62 -5.86
CA GLU A 173 -18.13 0.55 -5.55
C GLU A 173 -18.38 -0.38 -4.35
N ARG A 174 -17.70 -1.53 -4.31
CA ARG A 174 -17.79 -2.48 -3.20
C ARG A 174 -17.25 -1.88 -1.90
N LEU A 175 -16.13 -1.17 -1.94
CA LEU A 175 -15.60 -0.43 -0.80
C LEU A 175 -16.66 0.54 -0.26
N ASP A 176 -17.25 1.38 -1.11
CA ASP A 176 -18.32 2.31 -0.70
C ASP A 176 -19.48 1.58 0.01
N SER A 177 -19.89 0.43 -0.53
CA SER A 177 -20.97 -0.39 0.03
C SER A 177 -20.64 -0.94 1.44
N LEU A 178 -19.37 -1.24 1.70
CA LEU A 178 -18.89 -1.79 2.97
C LEU A 178 -18.80 -0.72 4.06
N LEU A 179 -18.53 0.54 3.71
CA LEU A 179 -18.34 1.62 4.67
C LEU A 179 -19.60 1.87 5.53
N VAL A 180 -19.39 2.00 6.84
CA VAL A 180 -20.46 2.32 7.82
C VAL A 180 -20.55 3.83 8.09
N LEU A 181 -19.41 4.53 8.14
CA LEU A 181 -19.26 5.93 8.57
C LEU A 181 -19.43 6.15 10.08
N PRO A 182 -18.80 7.19 10.67
CA PRO A 182 -17.87 8.15 10.04
C PRO A 182 -16.54 7.53 9.57
N TYR A 183 -16.14 6.41 10.16
CA TYR A 183 -14.97 5.62 9.76
C TYR A 183 -15.39 4.29 9.12
N ALA A 184 -14.44 3.46 8.70
CA ALA A 184 -14.69 2.33 7.82
C ALA A 184 -15.77 1.38 8.36
N VAL A 185 -15.76 1.13 9.67
CA VAL A 185 -16.69 0.20 10.33
C VAL A 185 -17.44 0.80 11.52
N GLY A 186 -17.50 2.13 11.63
CA GLY A 186 -18.32 2.82 12.63
C GLY A 186 -17.66 4.08 13.19
N ASP A 187 -17.78 4.29 14.51
CA ASP A 187 -17.48 5.55 15.20
C ASP A 187 -16.00 5.75 15.56
N SER A 188 -15.11 4.84 15.18
CA SER A 188 -13.68 4.93 15.49
C SER A 188 -12.82 4.43 14.34
N VAL A 189 -11.61 5.01 14.22
CA VAL A 189 -10.57 4.55 13.31
C VAL A 189 -10.16 3.12 13.67
N THR A 190 -10.03 2.27 12.67
CA THR A 190 -9.70 0.86 12.81
C THR A 190 -8.58 0.47 11.84
N GLN A 191 -8.12 -0.78 11.94
CA GLN A 191 -7.18 -1.36 10.97
C GLN A 191 -7.69 -1.28 9.53
N ALA A 192 -9.01 -1.29 9.30
CA ALA A 192 -9.56 -1.14 7.96
C ALA A 192 -9.28 0.26 7.40
N ASP A 193 -9.51 1.31 8.20
CA ASP A 193 -9.21 2.69 7.83
C ASP A 193 -7.74 2.86 7.44
N ILE A 194 -6.82 2.35 8.27
CA ILE A 194 -5.38 2.46 8.05
C ILE A 194 -4.95 1.89 6.69
N HIS A 195 -5.46 0.69 6.35
CA HIS A 195 -5.12 0.05 5.08
C HIS A 195 -5.78 0.74 3.88
N VAL A 196 -7.06 1.10 3.97
CA VAL A 196 -7.76 1.80 2.87
C VAL A 196 -7.14 3.17 2.62
N THR A 197 -6.79 3.91 3.68
CA THR A 197 -6.14 5.23 3.56
C THR A 197 -4.84 5.12 2.77
N THR A 198 -4.02 4.14 3.13
CA THR A 198 -2.74 3.90 2.49
C THR A 198 -2.91 3.50 1.03
N TRP A 199 -3.79 2.55 0.75
CA TRP A 199 -4.06 2.03 -0.59
C TRP A 199 -4.64 3.10 -1.52
N LEU A 200 -5.64 3.86 -1.05
CA LEU A 200 -6.31 4.85 -1.88
C LEU A 200 -5.44 6.10 -2.10
N ALA A 201 -4.66 6.53 -1.11
CA ALA A 201 -3.65 7.56 -1.28
C ALA A 201 -2.65 7.16 -2.39
N HIS A 202 -2.19 5.91 -2.37
CA HIS A 202 -1.30 5.39 -3.41
C HIS A 202 -1.97 5.37 -4.79
N ALA A 203 -3.20 4.86 -4.88
CA ALA A 203 -3.92 4.78 -6.13
C ALA A 203 -4.11 6.16 -6.79
N MET A 204 -4.39 7.19 -5.99
CA MET A 204 -4.50 8.58 -6.46
C MET A 204 -3.15 9.12 -6.91
N TRP A 205 -2.09 8.96 -6.12
CA TRP A 205 -0.74 9.36 -6.52
C TRP A 205 -0.31 8.67 -7.82
N GLY A 206 -0.50 7.35 -7.92
CA GLY A 206 -0.18 6.56 -9.10
C GLY A 206 -1.11 6.82 -10.30
N ALA A 207 -2.21 7.55 -10.12
CA ALA A 207 -3.02 8.08 -11.22
C ALA A 207 -2.50 9.42 -11.74
N GLY A 208 -1.51 10.01 -11.07
CA GLY A 208 -0.97 11.33 -11.38
C GLY A 208 -1.66 12.48 -10.65
N SER A 209 -2.39 12.21 -9.55
CA SER A 209 -2.91 13.31 -8.71
C SER A 209 -1.76 14.13 -8.14
N ASP A 210 -1.94 15.46 -8.11
CA ASP A 210 -1.05 16.35 -7.36
C ASP A 210 -1.07 15.92 -5.88
N THR A 211 0.12 15.72 -5.31
CA THR A 211 0.27 15.28 -3.92
C THR A 211 -0.34 16.26 -2.93
N THR A 212 -0.41 17.54 -3.27
CA THR A 212 -1.05 18.59 -2.46
C THR A 212 -2.58 18.63 -2.61
N GLN A 213 -3.16 17.79 -3.47
CA GLN A 213 -4.59 17.79 -3.81
C GLN A 213 -5.23 16.41 -3.64
N ILE A 214 -4.73 15.56 -2.76
CA ILE A 214 -5.22 14.16 -2.61
C ILE A 214 -6.61 14.03 -1.98
N HIS A 215 -7.31 15.12 -1.74
CA HIS A 215 -8.77 15.11 -1.55
C HIS A 215 -9.54 15.06 -2.88
N ASN A 216 -8.83 15.27 -3.99
CA ASN A 216 -9.38 15.28 -5.32
C ASN A 216 -9.30 13.88 -5.95
N PHE A 217 -10.46 13.24 -6.02
CA PHE A 217 -10.65 11.94 -6.65
C PHE A 217 -10.70 12.00 -8.19
N ASP A 218 -10.81 13.18 -8.79
CA ASP A 218 -11.15 13.36 -10.20
C ASP A 218 -10.09 12.74 -11.14
N THR A 219 -8.81 12.82 -10.78
CA THR A 219 -7.73 12.22 -11.60
C THR A 219 -7.85 10.70 -11.66
N LEU A 220 -8.02 10.04 -10.51
CA LEU A 220 -8.20 8.60 -10.45
C LEU A 220 -9.54 8.17 -11.06
N GLU A 221 -10.61 8.95 -10.83
CA GLU A 221 -11.91 8.72 -11.45
C GLU A 221 -11.81 8.77 -12.98
N THR A 222 -11.20 9.81 -13.53
CA THR A 222 -10.98 9.98 -14.97
C THR A 222 -10.13 8.86 -15.56
N LEU A 223 -9.11 8.38 -14.83
CA LEU A 223 -8.30 7.25 -15.26
C LEU A 223 -9.14 5.97 -15.38
N ILE A 224 -9.94 5.65 -14.36
CA ILE A 224 -10.82 4.47 -14.36
C ILE A 224 -11.90 4.57 -15.45
N GLN A 225 -12.42 5.77 -15.69
CA GLN A 225 -13.43 6.03 -16.71
C GLN A 225 -12.98 5.74 -18.15
N LYS A 226 -11.67 5.60 -18.41
CA LYS A 226 -11.18 5.11 -19.70
C LYS A 226 -11.69 3.71 -20.04
N SER A 227 -11.93 2.88 -19.03
CA SER A 227 -12.38 1.48 -19.18
C SER A 227 -13.76 1.23 -18.58
N ALA A 228 -14.22 2.10 -17.67
CA ALA A 228 -15.56 2.06 -17.07
C ALA A 228 -16.21 3.47 -17.08
N PRO A 229 -16.76 3.93 -18.23
CA PRO A 229 -17.16 5.33 -18.43
C PRO A 229 -18.16 5.90 -17.40
N ASP A 230 -19.04 5.04 -16.88
CA ASP A 230 -20.06 5.43 -15.91
C ASP A 230 -19.57 5.45 -14.46
N PHE A 231 -18.32 5.02 -14.21
CA PHE A 231 -17.77 4.95 -12.86
C PHE A 231 -17.75 6.34 -12.20
N LYS A 232 -18.16 6.38 -10.93
CA LYS A 232 -18.05 7.51 -10.02
C LYS A 232 -17.69 7.03 -8.63
N PHE A 233 -16.85 7.78 -7.92
CA PHE A 233 -16.63 7.50 -6.50
C PHE A 233 -17.92 7.66 -5.70
N GLY A 234 -18.26 6.63 -4.94
CA GLY A 234 -19.43 6.65 -4.07
C GLY A 234 -19.35 7.71 -2.96
N LYS A 235 -20.54 8.11 -2.48
CA LYS A 235 -20.67 9.19 -1.49
C LYS A 235 -20.00 8.83 -0.16
N LYS A 236 -20.11 7.58 0.29
CA LYS A 236 -19.53 7.15 1.56
C LYS A 236 -18.01 7.15 1.48
N THR A 237 -17.41 6.75 0.36
CA THR A 237 -15.95 6.82 0.18
C THR A 237 -15.44 8.25 0.30
N ARG A 238 -16.13 9.22 -0.31
CA ARG A 238 -15.76 10.65 -0.21
C ARG A 238 -15.93 11.19 1.21
N GLU A 239 -17.02 10.84 1.89
CA GLU A 239 -17.29 11.26 3.27
C GLU A 239 -16.29 10.64 4.26
N TRP A 240 -16.03 9.34 4.12
CA TRP A 240 -15.01 8.61 4.87
C TRP A 240 -13.62 9.25 4.69
N TRP A 241 -13.23 9.57 3.45
CA TRP A 241 -11.95 10.24 3.18
C TRP A 241 -11.84 11.59 3.88
N ALA A 242 -12.91 12.38 3.86
CA ALA A 242 -12.94 13.66 4.56
C ALA A 242 -12.78 13.48 6.08
N ASN A 243 -13.39 12.45 6.66
CA ASN A 243 -13.28 12.15 8.09
C ASN A 243 -11.87 11.67 8.46
N ILE A 244 -11.31 10.69 7.72
CA ILE A 244 -10.00 10.13 8.05
C ILE A 244 -8.88 11.15 7.83
N ALA A 245 -8.98 12.00 6.80
CA ALA A 245 -7.97 13.02 6.55
C ALA A 245 -8.01 14.17 7.56
N ALA A 246 -9.10 14.29 8.34
CA ALA A 246 -9.19 15.26 9.42
C ALA A 246 -8.51 14.79 10.72
N THR A 247 -8.14 13.51 10.86
CA THR A 247 -7.52 12.97 12.07
C THR A 247 -6.08 13.49 12.25
N ASP A 248 -5.64 13.56 13.50
CA ASP A 248 -4.27 14.00 13.82
C ASP A 248 -3.22 13.00 13.32
N SER A 249 -3.55 11.70 13.33
CA SER A 249 -2.67 10.64 12.83
C SER A 249 -2.41 10.79 11.33
N PHE A 250 -3.45 11.06 10.53
CA PHE A 250 -3.33 11.27 9.10
C PHE A 250 -2.46 12.49 8.84
N LYS A 251 -2.76 13.63 9.48
CA LYS A 251 -1.98 14.88 9.35
C LYS A 251 -0.52 14.72 9.72
N LYS A 252 -0.24 13.92 10.73
CA LYS A 252 1.13 13.64 11.18
C LYS A 252 1.91 12.80 10.17
N VAL A 253 1.30 11.72 9.67
CA VAL A 253 1.99 10.69 8.88
C VAL A 253 2.03 11.03 7.39
N LEU A 254 0.97 11.68 6.90
CA LEU A 254 0.77 12.04 5.52
C LEU A 254 0.69 13.57 5.37
N PRO A 255 1.69 14.36 5.81
CA PRO A 255 1.56 15.81 5.88
C PRO A 255 1.55 16.50 4.51
N GLN A 256 2.15 15.87 3.48
CA GLN A 256 2.12 16.39 2.11
C GLN A 256 0.88 15.98 1.34
N LEU A 257 0.02 15.17 1.96
CA LEU A 257 -1.33 14.90 1.49
C LEU A 257 -2.31 16.03 1.92
N HIS A 258 -1.79 17.19 2.32
CA HIS A 258 -2.53 18.39 2.73
C HIS A 258 -1.99 19.64 2.05
#